data_AF-A0A7S2GPV8-F1
#
_entry.id   AF-A0A7S2GPV8-F1
#
_cell.length_a   1.000
_cell.length_b   1.000
_cell.length_c   1.000
_cell.angle_alpha   90.00
_cell.angle_beta   90.00
_cell.angle_gamma   90.00
#
_symmetry.space_group_name_H-M   'P 1'
#
loop_
_entity.id
_entity.type
_entity.pdbx_description
1 polymer ?
#
loop_
_entity_poly.entity_id
_entity_poly.type
_entity_poly.pdbx_seq_one_letter_code
_entity_poly.pdbx_strand_id
1 'polypeptide(L)'
;PESVVSPGGVGFDINCGVRLLRTNLLFSDVEPVKERLAQALFDHIPVGVGSQGIIPTKQSDLEEVLQLGVDWSLREGYAWPEDKEHCEEFGRMLNADSSKVSARAKKRGLP
;
A
#
# COMPACT_ATOMS: atom_id res chain seq x y z
N PRO A 1 -11.86 -31.20 -10.80
CA PRO A 1 -10.99 -30.05 -11.15
C PRO A 1 -9.54 -30.53 -11.30
N GLU A 2 -8.87 -30.21 -12.40
CA GLU A 2 -7.43 -30.53 -12.56
C GLU A 2 -6.51 -29.59 -11.79
N SER A 3 -7.06 -28.47 -11.29
CA SER A 3 -6.40 -27.54 -10.37
C SER A 3 -7.41 -26.92 -9.40
N VAL A 4 -6.92 -26.45 -8.26
CA VAL A 4 -7.74 -25.80 -7.21
C VAL A 4 -7.07 -24.50 -6.77
N VAL A 5 -7.88 -23.53 -6.34
CA VAL A 5 -7.42 -22.31 -5.66
C VAL A 5 -8.02 -22.31 -4.27
N SER A 6 -7.18 -22.12 -3.25
CA SER A 6 -7.60 -22.05 -1.85
C SER A 6 -7.24 -20.69 -1.26
N PRO A 7 -8.22 -19.87 -0.85
CA PRO A 7 -7.94 -18.61 -0.16
C PRO A 7 -7.06 -18.79 1.10
N GLY A 8 -7.19 -19.93 1.79
CA GLY A 8 -6.36 -20.25 2.96
C GLY A 8 -4.88 -20.49 2.63
N GLY A 9 -4.55 -20.81 1.38
CA GLY A 9 -3.16 -20.92 0.92
C GLY A 9 -2.51 -19.57 0.59
N VAL A 10 -3.32 -18.51 0.44
CA VAL A 10 -2.85 -17.13 0.25
C VAL A 10 -2.73 -16.43 1.62
N GLY A 11 -3.73 -16.61 2.48
CA GLY A 11 -3.80 -15.99 3.80
C GLY A 11 -4.89 -14.91 3.89
N PHE A 12 -5.18 -14.47 5.12
CA PHE A 12 -6.18 -13.43 5.38
C PHE A 12 -5.70 -12.03 5.00
N ASP A 13 -4.41 -11.76 5.21
CA ASP A 13 -3.76 -10.48 4.87
C ASP A 13 -3.13 -10.60 3.47
N ILE A 14 -3.99 -10.46 2.46
CA ILE A 14 -3.62 -10.64 1.05
C ILE A 14 -2.65 -9.52 0.66
N ASN A 15 -1.54 -9.90 0.02
CA ASN A 15 -0.46 -8.97 -0.35
C ASN A 15 0.22 -8.31 0.86
N CYS A 16 0.18 -8.94 2.04
CA CYS A 16 1.11 -8.60 3.11
C CYS A 16 2.54 -8.75 2.56
N GLY A 17 3.29 -7.66 2.56
CA GLY A 17 4.53 -7.56 1.80
C GLY A 17 5.50 -6.57 2.41
N VAL A 18 6.67 -6.48 1.80
CA VAL A 18 7.76 -5.63 2.26
C VAL A 18 8.19 -4.72 1.11
N ARG A 19 8.33 -3.43 1.39
CA ARG A 19 8.98 -2.47 0.50
C ARG A 19 10.27 -1.98 1.14
N LEU A 20 11.36 -1.97 0.37
CA LEU A 20 12.63 -1.39 0.78
C LEU A 20 12.89 -0.11 -0.02
N LEU A 21 13.07 1.00 0.69
CA LEU A 21 13.50 2.26 0.11
C LEU A 21 14.97 2.48 0.46
N ARG A 22 15.78 2.87 -0.53
CA ARG A 22 17.17 3.23 -0.31
C ARG A 22 17.33 4.75 -0.30
N THR A 23 18.32 5.21 0.46
CA THR A 23 18.81 6.58 0.38
C THR A 23 20.28 6.55 -0.03
N ASN A 24 20.90 7.73 -0.11
CA ASN A 24 22.34 7.87 -0.24
C ASN A 24 23.02 8.18 1.10
N LEU A 25 22.27 8.12 2.21
CA LEU A 25 22.79 8.37 3.55
C LEU A 25 23.55 7.14 4.06
N LEU A 26 24.61 7.41 4.81
CA LEU A 26 25.33 6.40 5.57
C LEU A 26 24.81 6.34 7.00
N PHE A 27 25.21 5.30 7.72
CA PHE A 27 24.88 5.15 9.14
C PHE A 27 25.32 6.38 9.96
N SER A 28 26.50 6.93 9.67
CA SER A 28 27.03 8.13 10.34
C SER A 28 26.13 9.37 10.19
N ASP A 29 25.34 9.46 9.13
CA ASP A 29 24.44 10.59 8.88
C ASP A 29 23.13 10.44 9.67
N VAL A 30 22.69 9.20 9.87
CA VAL A 30 21.39 8.88 10.50
C VAL A 30 21.52 8.69 12.01
N GLU A 31 22.60 8.06 12.48
CA GLU A 31 22.84 7.77 13.89
C GLU A 31 22.63 8.97 14.83
N PRO A 32 23.15 10.19 14.55
CA PRO A 32 22.94 11.33 15.43
C PRO A 32 21.49 11.86 15.45
N VAL A 33 20.65 11.52 14.47
CA VAL A 33 19.28 12.01 14.34
C VAL A 33 18.22 10.92 14.41
N LYS A 34 18.61 9.66 14.69
CA LYS A 34 17.76 8.47 14.57
C LYS A 34 16.46 8.57 15.37
N GLU A 35 16.50 9.11 16.58
CA GLU A 35 15.31 9.25 17.44
C GLU A 35 14.33 10.26 16.85
N ARG A 36 14.84 11.42 16.41
CA ARG A 36 14.03 12.45 15.75
C ARG A 36 13.45 11.95 14.43
N LEU A 37 14.22 11.19 13.66
CA LEU A 37 13.75 10.59 12.42
C LEU A 37 12.65 9.55 12.69
N ALA A 38 12.84 8.67 13.68
CA ALA A 38 11.84 7.68 14.07
C ALA A 38 10.55 8.37 14.55
N GLN A 39 10.64 9.42 15.36
CA GLN A 39 9.49 10.19 15.81
C GLN A 39 8.78 10.86 14.63
N ALA A 40 9.52 11.50 13.71
CA ALA A 40 8.92 12.11 12.52
C ALA A 40 8.20 11.08 11.63
N LEU A 41 8.77 9.88 11.46
CA LEU A 41 8.10 8.79 10.75
C LEU A 41 6.81 8.39 11.46
N PHE A 42 6.83 8.26 12.79
CA PHE A 42 5.64 7.92 13.57
C PHE A 42 4.56 9.00 13.49
N ASP A 43 4.94 10.27 13.51
CA ASP A 43 4.01 11.40 13.42
C ASP A 43 3.35 11.50 12.03
N HIS A 44 4.06 11.10 10.97
CA HIS A 44 3.58 11.19 9.59
C HIS A 44 2.97 9.90 9.03
N ILE A 45 3.23 8.73 9.63
CA ILE A 45 2.71 7.43 9.19
C ILE A 45 1.69 6.94 10.22
N PRO A 46 0.38 7.02 9.94
CA PRO A 46 -0.63 6.53 10.87
C PRO A 46 -0.45 5.05 11.15
N VAL A 47 -0.35 4.69 12.44
CA VAL A 47 -0.23 3.30 12.90
C VAL A 47 -1.26 3.01 13.99
N GLY A 48 -1.57 1.73 14.20
CA GLY A 48 -2.47 1.25 15.25
C GLY A 48 -3.87 0.89 14.75
N VAL A 49 -4.55 0.05 15.54
CA VAL A 49 -5.90 -0.43 15.22
C VAL A 49 -6.90 0.73 15.31
N GLY A 50 -7.65 0.98 14.24
CA GLY A 50 -8.63 2.06 14.16
C GLY A 50 -8.04 3.42 13.78
N SER A 51 -6.73 3.48 13.49
CA SER A 51 -6.11 4.66 12.88
C SER A 51 -6.60 4.82 11.43
N GLN A 52 -6.88 6.06 11.02
CA GLN A 52 -7.34 6.39 9.67
C GLN A 52 -6.19 6.92 8.82
N GLY A 53 -6.23 6.65 7.51
CA GLY A 53 -5.27 7.22 6.57
C GLY A 53 -5.39 8.73 6.46
N ILE A 54 -4.27 9.41 6.22
CA ILE A 54 -4.22 10.88 6.04
C ILE A 54 -4.66 11.33 4.64
N ILE A 55 -4.74 10.41 3.68
CA ILE A 55 -5.17 10.68 2.31
C ILE A 55 -6.71 10.62 2.27
N PRO A 56 -7.40 11.75 2.01
CA PRO A 56 -8.85 11.76 1.90
C PRO A 56 -9.27 10.86 0.73
N THR A 57 -9.91 9.73 1.04
CA THR A 57 -10.26 8.71 0.04
C THR A 57 -11.77 8.49 0.08
N LYS A 58 -12.45 8.73 -1.04
CA LYS A 58 -13.88 8.41 -1.21
C LYS A 58 -14.04 6.98 -1.69
N GLN A 59 -15.29 6.51 -1.67
CA GLN A 59 -15.64 5.17 -2.19
C GLN A 59 -15.20 4.96 -3.65
N SER A 60 -15.33 5.97 -4.51
CA SER A 60 -14.87 5.92 -5.90
C SER A 60 -13.36 5.73 -6.00
N ASP A 61 -12.63 6.46 -5.16
CA ASP A 61 -11.17 6.44 -5.17
C ASP A 61 -10.67 5.05 -4.77
N LEU A 62 -11.28 4.44 -3.75
CA LEU A 62 -10.97 3.07 -3.35
C LEU A 62 -11.24 2.06 -4.48
N GLU A 63 -12.32 2.23 -5.25
CA GLU A 63 -12.62 1.33 -6.38
C GLU A 63 -11.62 1.44 -7.51
N GLU A 64 -11.05 2.62 -7.71
CA GLU A 64 -9.95 2.84 -8.63
C GLU A 64 -8.64 2.26 -8.08
N VAL A 65 -8.31 2.52 -6.81
CA VAL A 65 -7.12 1.94 -6.13
C VAL A 65 -7.11 0.41 -6.26
N LEU A 66 -8.25 -0.25 -6.06
CA LEU A 66 -8.36 -1.71 -6.17
C LEU A 66 -8.05 -2.25 -7.57
N GLN A 67 -8.21 -1.45 -8.62
CA GLN A 67 -7.99 -1.86 -10.02
C GLN A 67 -6.67 -1.35 -10.61
N LEU A 68 -6.22 -0.18 -10.16
CA LEU A 68 -5.08 0.54 -10.67
C LEU A 68 -3.82 0.36 -9.80
N GLY A 69 -3.97 -0.02 -8.54
CA GLY A 69 -2.83 -0.17 -7.63
C GLY A 69 -1.97 1.08 -7.58
N VAL A 70 -0.65 0.94 -7.77
CA VAL A 70 0.29 2.07 -7.75
C VAL A 70 0.02 3.09 -8.87
N ASP A 71 -0.61 2.71 -9.99
CA ASP A 71 -0.96 3.66 -11.06
C ASP A 71 -1.90 4.76 -10.56
N TRP A 72 -2.79 4.44 -9.60
CA TRP A 72 -3.62 5.44 -8.94
C TRP A 72 -2.76 6.41 -8.14
N SER A 73 -1.83 5.89 -7.34
CA SER A 73 -0.91 6.71 -6.54
C SER A 73 -0.05 7.62 -7.41
N LEU A 74 0.39 7.17 -8.59
CA LEU A 74 1.10 7.99 -9.57
C LEU A 74 0.24 9.14 -10.07
N ARG A 75 -1.00 8.86 -10.45
CA ARG A 75 -1.93 9.86 -10.99
C ARG A 75 -2.30 10.94 -9.96
N GLU A 76 -2.48 10.54 -8.70
CA GLU A 76 -2.80 11.47 -7.60
C GLU A 76 -1.56 12.19 -7.02
N GLY A 77 -0.34 11.87 -7.50
CA GLY A 77 0.88 12.56 -7.11
C GLY A 77 1.57 12.03 -5.84
N TYR A 78 1.27 10.81 -5.42
CA TYR A 78 1.86 10.16 -4.24
C TYR A 78 3.06 9.26 -4.55
N ALA A 79 3.37 9.04 -5.83
CA ALA A 79 4.48 8.20 -6.27
C ALA A 79 5.16 8.79 -7.51
N TRP A 80 6.38 8.35 -7.81
CA TRP A 80 7.12 8.70 -9.02
C TRP A 80 7.00 7.61 -10.10
N PRO A 81 7.07 7.95 -11.39
CA PRO A 81 6.98 6.96 -12.48
C PRO A 81 7.91 5.76 -12.31
N GLU A 82 9.08 5.95 -11.73
CA GLU A 82 10.11 4.93 -11.48
C GLU A 82 9.73 3.97 -10.34
N ASP A 83 8.85 4.36 -9.41
CA ASP A 83 8.45 3.53 -8.27
C ASP A 83 7.79 2.23 -8.72
N LYS A 84 6.99 2.28 -9.80
CA LYS A 84 6.32 1.10 -10.34
C LYS A 84 7.32 0.08 -10.87
N GLU A 85 8.44 0.53 -11.43
CA GLU A 85 9.48 -0.36 -12.00
C GLU A 85 10.19 -1.17 -10.91
N HIS A 86 10.08 -0.72 -9.66
CA HIS A 86 10.65 -1.37 -8.47
C HIS A 86 9.58 -2.07 -7.62
N CYS A 87 8.40 -2.32 -8.18
CA CYS A 87 7.34 -3.10 -7.55
C CYS A 87 7.15 -4.43 -8.28
N GLU A 88 6.91 -5.50 -7.52
CA GLU A 88 6.37 -6.74 -8.07
C GLU A 88 5.05 -6.45 -8.82
N GLU A 89 4.84 -7.10 -9.96
CA GLU A 89 3.70 -6.85 -10.87
C GLU A 89 3.53 -5.36 -11.27
N PHE A 90 4.62 -4.58 -11.26
CA PHE A 90 4.56 -3.13 -11.43
C PHE A 90 3.59 -2.43 -10.48
N GLY A 91 3.34 -3.02 -9.31
CA GLY A 91 2.41 -2.51 -8.31
C GLY A 91 0.93 -2.62 -8.70
N ARG A 92 0.59 -3.46 -9.70
CA ARG A 92 -0.78 -3.63 -10.19
C ARG A 92 -1.02 -4.98 -10.87
N MET A 93 -2.01 -5.73 -10.37
CA MET A 93 -2.53 -6.90 -11.08
C MET A 93 -3.61 -6.48 -12.10
N LEU A 94 -3.39 -6.75 -13.39
CA LEU A 94 -4.26 -6.28 -14.48
C LEU A 94 -5.71 -6.81 -14.44
N ASN A 95 -5.92 -7.96 -13.80
CA ASN A 95 -7.20 -8.66 -13.78
C ASN A 95 -8.02 -8.34 -12.52
N ALA A 96 -7.60 -7.34 -11.73
CA ALA A 96 -8.32 -6.93 -10.54
C ALA A 96 -9.70 -6.35 -10.90
N ASP A 97 -10.74 -6.82 -10.23
CA ASP A 97 -12.13 -6.39 -10.43
C ASP A 97 -12.72 -5.97 -9.08
N SER A 98 -12.91 -4.66 -8.91
CA SER A 98 -13.45 -4.07 -7.67
C SER A 98 -14.90 -4.47 -7.40
N SER A 99 -15.65 -4.98 -8.39
CA SER A 99 -17.01 -5.50 -8.21
C SER A 99 -17.04 -6.82 -7.45
N LYS A 100 -15.94 -7.57 -7.43
CA LYS A 100 -15.80 -8.82 -6.67
C LYS A 100 -15.49 -8.61 -5.20
N VAL A 101 -15.17 -7.37 -4.80
CA VAL A 101 -14.90 -7.01 -3.41
C VAL A 101 -16.19 -6.59 -2.72
N SER A 102 -16.55 -7.31 -1.64
CA SER A 102 -17.79 -7.03 -0.90
C SER A 102 -17.84 -5.60 -0.33
N ALA A 103 -19.05 -5.04 -0.23
CA ALA A 103 -19.27 -3.73 0.39
C ALA A 103 -18.72 -3.65 1.83
N ARG A 104 -18.78 -4.76 2.59
CA ARG A 104 -18.21 -4.86 3.94
C ARG A 104 -16.69 -4.70 3.93
N ALA A 105 -16.00 -5.33 2.98
CA ALA A 105 -14.54 -5.21 2.85
C ALA A 105 -14.15 -3.80 2.42
N LYS A 106 -14.85 -3.21 1.44
CA LYS A 106 -14.63 -1.82 1.02
C LYS A 106 -14.84 -0.83 2.18
N LYS A 107 -15.93 -0.97 2.93
CA LYS A 107 -16.21 -0.14 4.13
C LYS A 107 -15.12 -0.26 5.20
N ARG A 108 -14.47 -1.42 5.34
CA ARG A 108 -13.35 -1.61 6.28
C ARG A 108 -12.06 -0.97 5.79
N GLY A 109 -11.85 -0.87 4.48
CA GLY A 109 -10.64 -0.30 3.87
C GLY A 109 -10.69 1.21 3.63
N LEU A 110 -11.87 1.81 3.63
CA LEU A 110 -12.00 3.27 3.65
C LEU A 110 -11.51 3.82 5.00
N PRO A 111 -10.83 4.99 4.99
CA PRO A 111 -10.47 5.70 6.21
C PRO A 111 -11.70 5.95 7.08
#